data_AF-A0A6J5U4G1-F1
#
_entry.id   AF-A0A6J5U4G1-F1
#
_cell.length_a   1.000
_cell.length_b   1.000
_cell.length_c   1.000
_cell.angle_alpha   90.00
_cell.angle_beta   90.00
_cell.angle_gamma   90.00
#
_symmetry.space_group_name_H-M   'P 1'
#
loop_
_entity.id
_entity.type
_entity.pdbx_description
1 polymer ?
#
loop_
_entity_poly.entity_id
_entity_poly.type
_entity_poly.pdbx_seq_one_letter_code
_entity_poly.pdbx_strand_id
1 'polypeptide(L)'
;MSSKTPSSPPSPPPLDGSDADRRLREAEDRLRDAIEELQRRQRSAAARGPQHLPPCDHASDESCIAHAIGNLCQSFLLSYGVRVGIGILLRAFKLARRQSYSSLLDLKQLVSEKDLIVREEACRIGLFFGGFSGSYHALRCLLRKWRKKETPLNAILAGSVAGLSILALNDSNRRRTLSMYLLARLAQCAYNSAKSKNKFHFWGSHWRHGDSLLFSIACAQVMYAFVMRPESLPKSYQEFIQKTGPVAQPVYKAIRECCRGYPVDIASLSDYLHKSCLAHNAIATSATFRKTFPLYFSLTFVPFVVLRLQKGVICLHRKVASKDHKLLYWIAGGISALSVLLEKKARRGELALYVLPRAGDSLWYILVNRHLLPDIKNAEVFLFCLSMGGIMYYLEHEPDTMAPFLRGLIRRFLASRISNPVSASNRSSSYTYLQSLDAMKKPKLLDSRTESPSQKYNLESIPGL
;
A
#
# COMPACT_ATOMS: atom_id res chain seq x y z
N MET A 1 -59.56 44.79 37.26
CA MET A 1 -58.62 43.67 37.52
C MET A 1 -59.22 42.37 37.01
N SER A 2 -58.73 41.86 35.88
CA SER A 2 -58.62 40.42 35.65
C SER A 2 -57.82 40.16 34.38
N SER A 3 -56.90 39.22 34.53
CA SER A 3 -55.84 38.76 33.65
C SER A 3 -56.35 37.92 32.47
N LYS A 4 -55.58 37.89 31.37
CA LYS A 4 -55.33 36.66 30.59
C LYS A 4 -54.05 36.76 29.77
N THR A 5 -53.41 35.61 29.70
CA THR A 5 -52.06 35.17 29.33
C THR A 5 -51.62 35.35 27.86
N PRO A 6 -50.30 35.27 27.55
CA PRO A 6 -49.76 35.48 26.21
C PRO A 6 -49.92 34.26 25.28
N SER A 7 -50.14 34.51 24.00
CA SER A 7 -50.22 33.52 22.91
C SER A 7 -48.84 33.03 22.46
N SER A 8 -48.78 31.74 22.10
CA SER A 8 -47.62 30.99 21.57
C SER A 8 -47.11 31.51 20.21
N PRO A 9 -45.83 31.31 19.87
CA PRO A 9 -45.26 31.76 18.58
C PRO A 9 -45.76 30.90 17.40
N PRO A 10 -45.79 31.44 16.17
CA PRO A 10 -46.30 30.74 14.99
C PRO A 10 -45.33 29.65 14.50
N SER A 11 -45.91 28.57 13.97
CA SER A 11 -45.24 27.46 13.28
C SER A 11 -44.56 27.91 11.97
N PRO A 12 -43.47 27.25 11.53
CA PRO A 12 -42.78 27.61 10.30
C PRO A 12 -43.63 27.26 9.05
N PRO A 13 -43.47 27.99 7.93
CA PRO A 13 -44.27 27.79 6.74
C PRO A 13 -43.95 26.45 6.05
N PRO A 14 -44.91 25.86 5.32
CA PRO A 14 -44.73 24.59 4.63
C PRO A 14 -43.70 24.74 3.50
N LEU A 15 -42.76 23.79 3.43
CA LEU A 15 -41.78 23.67 2.34
C LEU A 15 -42.53 23.31 1.06
N ASP A 16 -42.62 24.28 0.16
CA ASP A 16 -43.28 24.18 -1.14
C ASP A 16 -42.47 23.24 -2.06
N GLY A 17 -42.97 22.03 -2.30
CA GLY A 17 -42.32 21.02 -3.13
C GLY A 17 -42.12 21.46 -4.59
N SER A 18 -42.90 22.45 -5.05
CA SER A 18 -42.81 23.00 -6.40
C SER A 18 -41.45 23.69 -6.67
N ASP A 19 -40.84 24.31 -5.66
CA ASP A 19 -39.53 24.96 -5.78
C ASP A 19 -38.38 23.96 -5.83
N ALA A 20 -38.52 22.84 -5.10
CA ALA A 20 -37.55 21.75 -5.15
C ALA A 20 -37.58 21.05 -6.52
N ASP A 21 -38.77 20.80 -7.07
CA ASP A 21 -38.95 20.22 -8.40
C ASP A 21 -38.44 21.14 -9.51
N ARG A 22 -38.63 22.46 -9.37
CA ARG A 22 -38.08 23.45 -10.30
C ARG A 22 -36.55 23.42 -10.32
N ARG A 23 -35.91 23.36 -9.15
CA ARG A 23 -34.43 23.27 -9.04
C ARG A 23 -33.89 21.95 -9.60
N LEU A 24 -34.63 20.86 -9.48
CA LEU A 24 -34.25 19.57 -10.02
C LEU A 24 -34.26 19.58 -11.55
N ARG A 25 -35.29 20.18 -12.16
CA ARG A 25 -35.39 20.34 -13.62
C ARG A 25 -34.27 21.25 -14.16
N GLU A 26 -33.99 22.37 -13.49
CA GLU A 26 -32.87 23.23 -13.86
C GLU A 26 -31.51 22.52 -13.76
N ALA A 27 -31.33 21.62 -12.77
CA ALA A 27 -30.13 20.81 -12.65
C ALA A 27 -30.03 19.73 -13.74
N GLU A 28 -31.16 19.13 -14.13
CA GLU A 28 -31.25 18.16 -15.23
C GLU A 28 -30.93 18.81 -16.58
N ASP A 29 -31.46 20.00 -16.84
CA ASP A 29 -31.21 20.76 -18.07
C ASP A 29 -29.73 21.15 -18.18
N ARG A 30 -29.12 21.66 -17.09
CA ARG A 30 -27.67 21.95 -17.06
C ARG A 30 -26.81 20.72 -17.28
N LEU A 31 -27.25 19.55 -16.78
CA LEU A 31 -26.54 18.30 -16.97
C LEU A 31 -26.65 17.82 -18.42
N ARG A 32 -27.83 17.96 -19.03
CA ARG A 32 -28.07 17.62 -20.43
C ARG A 32 -27.23 18.49 -21.37
N ASP A 33 -27.20 19.80 -21.13
CA ASP A 33 -26.34 20.74 -21.88
C ASP A 33 -24.85 20.37 -21.75
N ALA A 34 -24.40 20.03 -20.54
CA ALA A 34 -23.02 19.61 -20.31
C ALA A 34 -22.68 18.28 -21.02
N ILE A 35 -23.62 17.34 -21.09
CA ILE A 35 -23.44 16.07 -21.81
C ILE A 35 -23.44 16.31 -23.32
N GLU A 36 -24.31 17.16 -23.85
CA GLU A 36 -24.35 17.51 -25.26
C GLU A 36 -23.08 18.25 -25.69
N GLU A 37 -22.55 19.15 -24.87
CA GLU A 37 -21.26 19.82 -25.12
C GLU A 37 -20.09 18.83 -25.10
N LEU A 38 -20.08 17.87 -24.17
CA LEU A 38 -19.07 16.79 -24.15
C LEU A 38 -19.17 15.89 -25.38
N GLN A 39 -20.38 15.51 -25.79
CA GLN A 39 -20.61 14.73 -27.00
C GLN A 39 -20.25 15.52 -28.25
N ARG A 40 -20.52 16.83 -28.31
CA ARG A 40 -20.13 17.70 -29.40
C ARG A 40 -18.61 17.79 -29.50
N ARG A 41 -17.89 17.92 -28.37
CA ARG A 41 -16.42 17.85 -28.34
C ARG A 41 -15.88 16.49 -28.80
N GLN A 42 -16.51 15.40 -28.39
CA GLN A 42 -16.16 14.05 -28.84
C GLN A 42 -16.41 13.85 -30.34
N ARG A 43 -17.52 14.35 -30.88
CA ARG A 43 -17.84 14.32 -32.31
C ARG A 43 -16.91 15.22 -33.12
N SER A 44 -16.55 16.40 -32.62
CA SER A 44 -15.52 17.28 -33.21
C SER A 44 -14.12 16.66 -33.19
N ALA A 45 -13.83 15.80 -32.21
CA ALA A 45 -12.60 15.02 -32.16
C ALA A 45 -12.65 13.82 -33.13
N ALA A 46 -13.82 13.21 -33.34
CA ALA A 46 -14.03 12.10 -34.28
C ALA A 46 -14.14 12.55 -35.75
N ALA A 47 -14.65 13.75 -36.02
CA ALA A 47 -14.78 14.33 -37.35
C ALA A 47 -13.44 14.83 -37.93
N ARG A 48 -12.41 15.01 -37.10
CA ARG A 48 -11.03 15.19 -37.56
C ARG A 48 -10.47 13.83 -37.93
N GLY A 49 -10.65 13.44 -39.19
CA GLY A 49 -10.03 12.25 -39.79
C GLY A 49 -8.48 12.28 -39.73
N PRO A 50 -7.82 11.16 -40.10
CA PRO A 50 -6.45 10.86 -39.71
C PRO A 50 -5.40 11.55 -40.60
N GLN A 51 -5.10 12.81 -40.33
CA GLN A 51 -3.86 13.46 -40.78
C GLN A 51 -3.33 14.34 -39.64
N HIS A 52 -2.08 14.12 -39.24
CA HIS A 52 -1.41 14.58 -38.01
C HIS A 52 -1.66 13.75 -36.74
N LEU A 53 -0.90 12.65 -36.63
CA LEU A 53 0.03 12.38 -35.53
C LEU A 53 -0.30 12.97 -34.13
N PRO A 54 -0.32 12.18 -33.04
CA PRO A 54 -0.96 12.62 -31.79
C PRO A 54 -0.25 13.85 -31.20
N PRO A 55 -0.91 15.02 -31.10
CA PRO A 55 -0.42 16.12 -30.29
C PRO A 55 -0.39 15.64 -28.84
N CYS A 56 0.68 15.96 -28.13
CA CYS A 56 0.81 15.63 -26.71
C CYS A 56 -0.44 16.08 -25.92
N ASP A 57 -0.84 15.33 -24.89
CA ASP A 57 -2.07 15.55 -24.10
C ASP A 57 -2.12 16.87 -23.28
N HIS A 58 -1.18 17.79 -23.49
CA HIS A 58 -1.21 19.13 -22.90
C HIS A 58 -1.92 20.11 -23.85
N ALA A 59 -2.40 21.23 -23.30
CA ALA A 59 -3.05 22.25 -24.11
C ALA A 59 -2.16 22.65 -25.31
N SER A 60 -2.78 22.94 -26.46
CA SER A 60 -2.09 23.30 -27.70
C SER A 60 -1.13 24.48 -27.54
N ASP A 61 -1.40 25.32 -26.53
CA ASP A 61 -0.71 26.57 -26.30
C ASP A 61 0.44 26.42 -25.28
N GLU A 62 0.54 25.27 -24.60
CA GLU A 62 1.62 24.97 -23.66
C GLU A 62 2.76 24.21 -24.35
N SER A 63 3.99 24.70 -24.19
CA SER A 63 5.17 23.97 -24.67
C SER A 63 5.40 22.71 -23.82
N CYS A 64 5.91 21.62 -24.43
CA CYS A 64 6.23 20.38 -23.71
C CYS A 64 7.16 20.60 -22.51
N ILE A 65 8.07 21.58 -22.63
CA ILE A 65 9.00 21.97 -21.58
C ILE A 65 8.26 22.68 -20.44
N ALA A 66 7.38 23.63 -20.75
CA ALA A 66 6.56 24.31 -19.74
C ALA A 66 5.68 23.32 -18.98
N HIS A 67 5.06 22.36 -19.68
CA HIS A 67 4.27 21.31 -19.04
C HIS A 67 5.13 20.40 -18.14
N ALA A 68 6.32 20.01 -18.58
CA ALA A 68 7.25 19.21 -17.78
C ALA A 68 7.74 19.95 -16.52
N ILE A 69 8.11 21.23 -16.64
CA ILE A 69 8.54 22.09 -15.52
C ILE A 69 7.37 22.29 -14.56
N GLY A 70 6.16 22.52 -15.07
CA GLY A 70 4.95 22.66 -14.24
C GLY A 70 4.70 21.42 -13.37
N ASN A 71 4.81 20.22 -13.95
CA ASN A 71 4.66 18.96 -13.21
C ASN A 71 5.81 18.71 -12.22
N LEU A 72 7.04 19.10 -12.58
CA LEU A 72 8.20 19.06 -11.69
C LEU A 72 7.97 19.92 -10.46
N CYS A 73 7.64 21.20 -10.64
CA CYS A 73 7.42 22.15 -9.55
C CYS A 73 6.25 21.72 -8.66
N GLN A 74 5.13 21.31 -9.26
CA GLN A 74 3.95 20.88 -8.50
C GLN A 74 4.25 19.65 -7.64
N SER A 75 4.89 18.63 -8.22
CA SER A 75 5.22 17.39 -7.53
C SER A 75 6.29 17.61 -6.45
N PHE A 76 7.26 18.49 -6.72
CA PHE A 76 8.26 18.92 -5.76
C PHE A 76 7.61 19.59 -4.54
N LEU A 77 6.79 20.62 -4.76
CA LEU A 77 6.14 21.39 -3.70
C LEU A 77 5.18 20.53 -2.87
N LEU A 78 4.40 19.67 -3.53
CA LEU A 78 3.50 18.74 -2.85
C LEU A 78 4.27 17.77 -1.95
N SER A 79 5.33 17.17 -2.49
CA SER A 79 6.16 16.20 -1.77
C SER A 79 6.90 16.85 -0.59
N TYR A 80 7.50 18.02 -0.83
CA TYR A 80 8.15 18.84 0.19
C TYR A 80 7.18 19.22 1.31
N GLY A 81 6.01 19.76 0.95
CA GLY A 81 4.96 20.16 1.90
C GLY A 81 4.44 19.01 2.75
N VAL A 82 4.21 17.83 2.15
CA VAL A 82 3.80 16.62 2.88
C VAL A 82 4.89 16.18 3.87
N ARG A 83 6.17 16.18 3.46
CA ARG A 83 7.27 15.76 4.34
C ARG A 83 7.46 16.71 5.52
N VAL A 84 7.44 18.01 5.25
CA VAL A 84 7.53 19.06 6.29
C VAL A 84 6.32 18.98 7.22
N GLY A 85 5.11 18.82 6.68
CA GLY A 85 3.88 18.70 7.46
C GLY A 85 3.88 17.51 8.41
N ILE A 86 4.34 16.33 7.96
CA ILE A 86 4.49 15.15 8.83
C ILE A 86 5.50 15.43 9.95
N GLY A 87 6.63 16.07 9.65
CA GLY A 87 7.63 16.44 10.65
C GLY A 87 7.08 17.37 11.74
N ILE A 88 6.36 18.41 11.32
CA ILE A 88 5.69 19.37 12.22
C ILE A 88 4.64 18.65 13.08
N LEU A 89 3.80 17.80 12.48
CA LEU A 89 2.73 17.09 13.19
C LEU A 89 3.27 16.13 14.25
N LEU A 90 4.32 15.34 13.93
CA LEU A 90 4.94 14.42 14.88
C LEU A 90 5.57 15.17 16.06
N ARG A 91 6.15 16.35 15.80
CA ARG A 91 6.72 17.20 16.83
C ARG A 91 5.64 17.82 17.71
N ALA A 92 4.57 18.34 17.12
CA ALA A 92 3.41 18.83 17.85
C ALA A 92 2.82 17.74 18.76
N PHE A 93 2.68 16.50 18.26
CA PHE A 93 2.21 15.37 19.06
C PHE A 93 3.17 15.04 20.21
N LYS A 94 4.49 15.04 19.97
CA LYS A 94 5.49 14.76 21.00
C LYS A 94 5.51 15.85 22.10
N LEU A 95 5.29 17.11 21.71
CA LEU A 95 5.25 18.24 22.63
C LEU A 95 3.95 18.25 23.45
N ALA A 96 2.81 18.01 22.80
CA ALA A 96 1.51 17.83 23.46
C ALA A 96 1.53 16.68 24.48
N ARG A 97 2.34 15.64 24.25
CA ARG A 97 2.50 14.51 25.18
C ARG A 97 3.47 14.78 26.34
N ARG A 98 4.26 15.86 26.29
CA ARG A 98 5.31 16.16 27.29
C ARG A 98 5.06 17.42 28.13
N GLN A 99 4.38 18.47 27.64
CA GLN A 99 4.09 19.72 28.39
C GLN A 99 2.82 20.46 27.92
N SER A 100 2.33 21.40 28.74
CA SER A 100 1.08 22.18 28.63
C SER A 100 0.92 22.97 27.31
N TYR A 101 -0.34 23.19 26.91
CA TYR A 101 -0.79 23.68 25.59
C TYR A 101 -0.31 25.09 25.19
N SER A 102 0.23 25.90 26.12
CA SER A 102 0.64 27.29 25.84
C SER A 102 1.92 27.40 25.00
N SER A 103 2.81 26.41 25.03
CA SER A 103 4.05 26.40 24.23
C SER A 103 3.89 25.85 22.80
N LEU A 104 2.70 25.38 22.42
CA LEU A 104 2.41 24.90 21.04
C LEU A 104 2.17 26.05 20.05
N LEU A 105 1.81 27.24 20.53
CA LEU A 105 1.53 28.41 19.69
C LEU A 105 2.81 29.17 19.28
N ASP A 106 3.97 28.79 19.81
CA ASP A 106 5.23 29.43 19.45
C ASP A 106 5.75 28.91 18.10
N LEU A 107 5.16 29.43 17.02
CA LEU A 107 5.42 29.04 15.63
C LEU A 107 6.90 29.16 15.27
N LYS A 108 7.62 30.12 15.87
CA LYS A 108 9.07 30.28 15.71
C LYS A 108 9.88 29.14 16.33
N GLN A 109 9.39 28.51 17.39
CA GLN A 109 10.05 27.36 18.02
C GLN A 109 9.74 26.04 17.30
N LEU A 110 8.55 25.95 16.68
CA LEU A 110 8.13 24.83 15.85
C LEU A 110 8.81 24.81 14.47
N VAL A 111 9.20 25.99 13.96
CA VAL A 111 9.92 26.19 12.68
C VAL A 111 11.38 26.64 12.92
N SER A 112 11.95 26.32 14.09
CA SER A 112 13.30 26.77 14.45
C SER A 112 14.42 26.06 13.68
N GLU A 113 15.47 26.83 13.38
CA GLU A 113 16.66 26.60 12.55
C GLU A 113 17.46 25.30 12.82
N LYS A 114 17.23 24.63 13.95
CA LYS A 114 17.84 23.33 14.30
C LYS A 114 17.36 22.16 13.42
N ASP A 115 16.33 22.35 12.60
CA ASP A 115 15.77 21.33 11.68
C ASP A 115 16.37 21.37 10.26
N LEU A 116 17.60 21.87 10.08
CA LEU A 116 18.30 21.90 8.79
C LEU A 116 18.30 20.51 8.11
N ILE A 117 18.47 19.44 8.90
CA ILE A 117 18.44 18.05 8.45
C ILE A 117 17.05 17.64 7.92
N VAL A 118 15.97 18.05 8.59
CA VAL A 118 14.60 17.72 8.15
C VAL A 118 14.27 18.46 6.85
N ARG A 119 14.72 19.71 6.72
CA ARG A 119 14.54 20.53 5.50
C ARG A 119 15.34 19.97 4.32
N GLU A 120 16.58 19.55 4.55
CA GLU A 120 17.40 18.89 3.53
C GLU A 120 16.74 17.59 3.05
N GLU A 121 16.30 16.73 3.98
CA GLU A 121 15.59 15.50 3.64
C GLU A 121 14.28 15.76 2.90
N ALA A 122 13.52 16.79 3.28
CA ALA A 122 12.32 17.20 2.56
C ALA A 122 12.64 17.69 1.14
N CYS A 123 13.73 18.44 0.96
CA CYS A 123 14.20 18.87 -0.36
C CYS A 123 14.61 17.67 -1.23
N ARG A 124 15.35 16.70 -0.67
CA ARG A 124 15.75 15.47 -1.38
C ARG A 124 14.56 14.63 -1.81
N ILE A 125 13.55 14.48 -0.96
CA ILE A 125 12.30 13.78 -1.29
C ILE A 125 11.47 14.59 -2.31
N GLY A 126 11.47 15.92 -2.20
CA GLY A 126 10.90 16.82 -3.19
C GLY A 126 11.53 16.63 -4.57
N LEU A 127 12.86 16.63 -4.65
CA LEU A 127 13.63 16.43 -5.88
C LEU A 127 13.42 15.04 -6.48
N PHE A 128 13.27 14.02 -5.65
CA PHE A 128 12.93 12.66 -6.10
C PHE A 128 11.58 12.62 -6.84
N PHE A 129 10.49 13.09 -6.21
CA PHE A 129 9.15 13.04 -6.81
C PHE A 129 8.96 14.09 -7.92
N GLY A 130 9.50 15.30 -7.73
CA GLY A 130 9.52 16.37 -8.72
C GLY A 130 10.31 15.98 -9.96
N GLY A 131 11.55 15.52 -9.77
CA GLY A 131 12.41 15.03 -10.83
C GLY A 131 11.80 13.83 -11.55
N PHE A 132 11.18 12.89 -10.83
CA PHE A 132 10.48 11.76 -11.44
C PHE A 132 9.35 12.23 -12.37
N SER A 133 8.44 13.07 -11.87
CA SER A 133 7.26 13.52 -12.62
C SER A 133 7.65 14.38 -13.84
N GLY A 134 8.57 15.33 -13.66
CA GLY A 134 9.06 16.19 -14.74
C GLY A 134 9.77 15.41 -15.85
N SER A 135 10.73 14.55 -15.48
CA SER A 135 11.49 13.75 -16.44
C SER A 135 10.62 12.74 -17.19
N TYR A 136 9.63 12.13 -16.52
CA TYR A 136 8.67 11.24 -17.16
C TYR A 136 7.87 11.95 -18.25
N HIS A 137 7.29 13.12 -17.95
CA HIS A 137 6.50 13.88 -18.93
C HIS A 137 7.36 14.45 -20.06
N ALA A 138 8.55 14.97 -19.75
CA ALA A 138 9.50 15.46 -20.75
C ALA A 138 9.89 14.35 -21.73
N LEU A 139 10.25 13.17 -21.22
CA LEU A 139 10.67 12.04 -22.04
C LEU A 139 9.50 11.44 -22.83
N ARG A 140 8.29 11.38 -22.28
CA ARG A 140 7.10 10.99 -23.04
C ARG A 140 6.82 11.93 -24.21
N CYS A 141 6.89 13.25 -23.99
CA CYS A 141 6.71 14.23 -25.06
C CYS A 141 7.79 14.08 -26.14
N LEU A 142 9.05 13.87 -25.73
CA LEU A 142 10.16 13.63 -26.66
C LEU A 142 9.96 12.34 -27.48
N LEU A 143 9.56 11.24 -26.83
CA LEU A 143 9.31 9.96 -27.49
C LEU A 143 8.10 10.04 -28.44
N ARG A 144 7.05 10.79 -28.08
CA ARG A 144 5.90 11.06 -28.97
C ARG A 144 6.34 11.83 -30.22
N LYS A 145 7.14 12.90 -30.04
CA LYS A 145 7.70 13.69 -31.14
C LYS A 145 8.59 12.86 -32.06
N TRP A 146 9.42 11.97 -31.49
CA TRP A 146 10.39 11.18 -32.25
C TRP A 146 9.78 9.96 -32.95
N ARG A 147 8.97 9.15 -32.24
CA ARG A 147 8.45 7.87 -32.78
C ARG A 147 7.11 7.99 -33.46
N LYS A 148 6.39 9.11 -33.32
CA LYS A 148 5.10 9.37 -33.99
C LYS A 148 3.99 8.32 -33.71
N LYS A 149 4.23 7.38 -32.78
CA LYS A 149 3.37 6.28 -32.37
C LYS A 149 3.47 6.10 -30.86
N GLU A 150 2.34 5.93 -30.20
CA GLU A 150 2.30 5.52 -28.79
C GLU A 150 2.48 4.02 -28.70
N THR A 151 3.56 3.57 -28.07
CA THR A 151 3.80 2.16 -27.80
C THR A 151 3.96 1.95 -26.30
N PRO A 152 3.60 0.77 -25.76
CA PRO A 152 3.81 0.44 -24.36
C PRO A 152 5.27 0.58 -23.91
N LEU A 153 6.21 0.36 -24.84
CA LEU A 153 7.64 0.52 -24.61
C LEU A 153 8.02 1.97 -24.29
N ASN A 154 7.29 2.96 -24.80
CA ASN A 154 7.56 4.36 -24.50
C ASN A 154 7.28 4.66 -23.02
N ALA A 155 6.24 4.05 -22.43
CA ALA A 155 5.92 4.20 -21.00
C ALA A 155 6.96 3.51 -20.12
N ILE A 156 7.43 2.32 -20.52
CA ILE A 156 8.50 1.60 -19.82
C ILE A 156 9.79 2.42 -19.86
N LEU A 157 10.20 2.88 -21.04
CA LEU A 157 11.42 3.66 -21.21
C LEU A 157 11.35 4.98 -20.44
N ALA A 158 10.21 5.70 -20.54
CA ALA A 158 10.01 6.94 -19.80
C ALA A 158 10.04 6.73 -18.29
N GLY A 159 9.36 5.69 -17.78
CA GLY A 159 9.36 5.35 -16.36
C GLY A 159 10.72 4.91 -15.85
N SER A 160 11.50 4.18 -16.67
CA SER A 160 12.85 3.74 -16.29
C SER A 160 13.85 4.88 -16.24
N VAL A 161 13.85 5.78 -17.23
CA VAL A 161 14.73 6.96 -17.20
C VAL A 161 14.30 7.91 -16.08
N ALA A 162 13.00 8.13 -15.89
CA ALA A 162 12.51 8.95 -14.78
C ALA A 162 12.90 8.37 -13.41
N GLY A 163 13.02 7.04 -13.31
CA GLY A 163 13.48 6.34 -12.12
C GLY A 163 14.87 6.76 -11.64
N LEU A 164 15.72 7.34 -12.50
CA LEU A 164 17.02 7.89 -12.11
C LEU A 164 16.92 9.01 -11.06
N SER A 165 15.74 9.63 -10.90
CA SER A 165 15.49 10.62 -9.85
C SER A 165 15.72 10.08 -8.44
N ILE A 166 15.75 8.74 -8.24
CA ILE A 166 16.05 8.13 -6.95
C ILE A 166 17.46 8.48 -6.43
N LEU A 167 18.38 8.88 -7.32
CA LEU A 167 19.72 9.35 -6.95
C LEU A 167 19.68 10.62 -6.09
N ALA A 168 18.60 11.40 -6.12
CA ALA A 168 18.39 12.52 -5.21
C ALA A 168 18.39 12.11 -3.72
N LEU A 169 18.06 10.85 -3.44
CA LEU A 169 18.13 10.28 -2.10
C LEU A 169 19.56 9.81 -1.81
N ASN A 170 20.23 10.43 -0.85
CA ASN A 170 21.62 10.09 -0.49
C ASN A 170 21.73 8.72 0.21
N ASP A 171 20.73 8.35 1.00
CA ASP A 171 20.69 7.11 1.78
C ASP A 171 20.60 5.86 0.89
N SER A 172 21.70 5.13 0.69
CA SER A 172 21.70 3.86 -0.06
C SER A 172 20.73 2.82 0.53
N ASN A 173 20.64 2.71 1.87
CA ASN A 173 19.69 1.81 2.53
C ASN A 173 18.22 2.14 2.20
N ARG A 174 17.89 3.44 2.11
CA ARG A 174 16.54 3.89 1.72
C ARG A 174 16.28 3.59 0.25
N ARG A 175 17.25 3.88 -0.63
CA ARG A 175 17.15 3.54 -2.05
C ARG A 175 16.91 2.04 -2.25
N ARG A 176 17.71 1.19 -1.58
CA ARG A 176 17.55 -0.27 -1.64
C ARG A 176 16.19 -0.75 -1.14
N THR A 177 15.73 -0.21 0.00
CA THR A 177 14.40 -0.53 0.54
C THR A 177 13.29 -0.15 -0.44
N LEU A 178 13.34 1.04 -1.04
CA LEU A 178 12.37 1.49 -2.04
C LEU A 178 12.41 0.62 -3.31
N SER A 179 13.60 0.23 -3.75
CA SER A 179 13.82 -0.59 -4.94
C SER A 179 13.23 -1.99 -4.76
N MET A 180 13.52 -2.65 -3.65
CA MET A 180 12.95 -3.96 -3.32
C MET A 180 11.43 -3.89 -3.11
N TYR A 181 10.93 -2.83 -2.50
CA TYR A 181 9.49 -2.61 -2.36
C TYR A 181 8.81 -2.46 -3.73
N LEU A 182 9.37 -1.63 -4.61
CA LEU A 182 8.81 -1.40 -5.94
C LEU A 182 8.90 -2.67 -6.81
N LEU A 183 9.99 -3.43 -6.69
CA LEU A 183 10.12 -4.73 -7.34
C LEU A 183 9.03 -5.71 -6.89
N ALA A 184 8.78 -5.81 -5.58
CA ALA A 184 7.72 -6.66 -5.05
C ALA A 184 6.33 -6.23 -5.56
N ARG A 185 6.09 -4.92 -5.67
CA ARG A 185 4.86 -4.37 -6.26
C ARG A 185 4.76 -4.63 -7.77
N LEU A 186 5.87 -4.57 -8.50
CA LEU A 186 5.89 -4.91 -9.92
C LEU A 186 5.59 -6.40 -10.11
N ALA A 187 6.22 -7.27 -9.32
CA ALA A 187 5.95 -8.71 -9.34
C ALA A 187 4.49 -9.02 -9.02
N GLN A 188 3.89 -8.30 -8.06
CA GLN A 188 2.45 -8.39 -7.76
C GLN A 188 1.60 -8.02 -8.99
N CYS A 189 1.89 -6.91 -9.66
CA CYS A 189 1.15 -6.48 -10.86
C CYS A 189 1.29 -7.51 -11.99
N ALA A 190 2.52 -7.99 -12.23
CA ALA A 190 2.81 -8.99 -13.24
C ALA A 190 2.10 -10.32 -12.97
N TYR A 191 2.09 -10.78 -11.72
CA TYR A 191 1.35 -11.97 -11.32
C TYR A 191 -0.16 -11.80 -11.54
N ASN A 192 -0.73 -10.66 -11.11
CA ASN A 192 -2.15 -10.37 -11.28
C ASN A 192 -2.54 -10.29 -12.77
N SER A 193 -1.70 -9.69 -13.61
CA SER A 193 -1.87 -9.63 -15.07
C SER A 193 -1.77 -11.01 -15.73
N ALA A 194 -0.76 -11.81 -15.35
CA ALA A 194 -0.58 -13.15 -15.87
C ALA A 194 -1.76 -14.07 -15.50
N LYS A 195 -2.30 -13.86 -14.29
CA LYS A 195 -3.49 -14.55 -13.79
C LYS A 195 -4.75 -14.11 -14.53
N SER A 196 -4.97 -12.81 -14.75
CA SER A 196 -6.16 -12.33 -15.48
C SER A 196 -6.19 -12.78 -16.94
N LYS A 197 -5.01 -12.93 -17.56
CA LYS A 197 -4.86 -13.41 -18.95
C LYS A 197 -4.84 -14.92 -19.11
N ASN A 198 -4.98 -15.69 -18.03
CA ASN A 198 -4.87 -17.15 -18.02
C ASN A 198 -3.57 -17.71 -18.67
N LYS A 199 -2.51 -16.91 -18.77
CA LYS A 199 -1.23 -17.32 -19.39
C LYS A 199 -0.28 -18.03 -18.43
N PHE A 200 -0.57 -17.99 -17.12
CA PHE A 200 0.26 -18.63 -16.11
C PHE A 200 -0.16 -20.09 -15.89
N HIS A 201 0.47 -21.00 -16.64
CA HIS A 201 0.24 -22.46 -16.50
C HIS A 201 1.33 -23.17 -15.68
N PHE A 202 2.42 -22.48 -15.33
CA PHE A 202 3.50 -23.06 -14.53
C PHE A 202 3.00 -23.26 -13.10
N TRP A 203 2.87 -24.53 -12.68
CA TRP A 203 2.63 -24.91 -11.27
C TRP A 203 1.24 -24.62 -10.67
N GLY A 204 0.18 -24.60 -11.49
CA GLY A 204 -1.22 -24.55 -11.02
C GLY A 204 -1.66 -23.16 -10.59
N SER A 205 -2.42 -22.48 -11.45
CA SER A 205 -2.91 -21.09 -11.29
C SER A 205 -3.80 -20.84 -10.05
N HIS A 206 -4.20 -21.88 -9.32
CA HIS A 206 -5.23 -21.83 -8.27
C HIS A 206 -4.75 -22.34 -6.89
N TRP A 207 -3.52 -22.02 -6.48
CA TRP A 207 -3.11 -22.27 -5.09
C TRP A 207 -3.98 -21.46 -4.12
N ARG A 208 -4.93 -22.12 -3.45
CA ARG A 208 -5.88 -21.52 -2.50
C ARG A 208 -5.20 -20.71 -1.38
N HIS A 209 -3.93 -21.01 -1.10
CA HIS A 209 -3.11 -20.42 -0.04
C HIS A 209 -1.74 -19.92 -0.53
N GLY A 210 -1.62 -19.52 -1.80
CA GLY A 210 -0.35 -19.05 -2.37
C GLY A 210 0.24 -17.83 -1.64
N ASP A 211 -0.61 -16.92 -1.15
CA ASP A 211 -0.22 -15.80 -0.28
C ASP A 211 0.45 -16.26 1.02
N SER A 212 -0.06 -17.34 1.60
CA SER A 212 0.41 -17.90 2.87
C SER A 212 1.72 -18.68 2.68
N LEU A 213 1.87 -19.37 1.54
CA LEU A 213 3.15 -19.97 1.14
C LEU A 213 4.22 -18.88 0.92
N LEU A 214 3.89 -17.83 0.17
CA LEU A 214 4.80 -16.72 -0.09
C LEU A 214 5.25 -16.05 1.22
N PHE A 215 4.30 -15.82 2.15
CA PHE A 215 4.60 -15.33 3.48
C PHE A 215 5.53 -16.29 4.24
N SER A 216 5.25 -17.60 4.19
CA SER A 216 6.05 -18.61 4.89
C SER A 216 7.48 -18.68 4.40
N ILE A 217 7.69 -18.64 3.08
CA ILE A 217 9.03 -18.59 2.47
C ILE A 217 9.76 -17.29 2.84
N ALA A 218 9.06 -16.15 2.80
CA ALA A 218 9.65 -14.86 3.16
C ALA A 218 10.07 -14.83 4.65
N CYS A 219 9.23 -15.35 5.55
CA CYS A 219 9.53 -15.47 6.97
C CYS A 219 10.66 -16.47 7.26
N ALA A 220 10.69 -17.62 6.57
CA ALA A 220 11.79 -18.59 6.64
C ALA A 220 13.14 -17.91 6.31
N GLN A 221 13.18 -17.15 5.22
CA GLN A 221 14.37 -16.43 4.79
C GLN A 221 14.78 -15.34 5.81
N VAL A 222 13.83 -14.53 6.29
CA VAL A 222 14.09 -13.50 7.30
C VAL A 222 14.61 -14.10 8.59
N MET A 223 14.05 -15.23 9.02
CA MET A 223 14.45 -15.87 10.27
C MET A 223 15.84 -16.48 10.17
N TYR A 224 16.13 -17.14 9.04
CA TYR A 224 17.47 -17.61 8.73
C TYR A 224 18.48 -16.45 8.73
N ALA A 225 18.15 -15.35 8.06
CA ALA A 225 18.99 -14.15 8.01
C ALA A 225 19.24 -13.59 9.42
N PHE A 226 18.20 -13.41 10.23
CA PHE A 226 18.31 -12.90 11.60
C PHE A 226 19.24 -13.73 12.48
N VAL A 227 19.08 -15.06 12.47
CA VAL A 227 19.88 -15.95 13.33
C VAL A 227 21.30 -16.10 12.79
N MET A 228 21.46 -16.39 11.50
CA MET A 228 22.76 -16.79 10.93
C MET A 228 23.61 -15.61 10.42
N ARG A 229 22.98 -14.54 9.92
CA ARG A 229 23.62 -13.38 9.27
C ARG A 229 22.86 -12.08 9.58
N PRO A 230 22.86 -11.62 10.84
CA PRO A 230 22.06 -10.46 11.26
C PRO A 230 22.44 -9.21 10.48
N GLU A 231 23.71 -9.05 10.08
CA GLU A 231 24.21 -7.92 9.29
C GLU A 231 23.47 -7.69 7.96
N SER A 232 22.78 -8.72 7.45
CA SER A 232 21.98 -8.63 6.23
C SER A 232 20.61 -7.94 6.42
N LEU A 233 20.18 -7.71 7.66
CA LEU A 233 18.90 -7.08 8.00
C LEU A 233 19.11 -5.67 8.58
N PRO A 234 18.19 -4.72 8.35
CA PRO A 234 18.26 -3.39 8.97
C PRO A 234 18.24 -3.48 10.50
N LYS A 235 19.09 -2.68 11.17
CA LYS A 235 19.21 -2.66 12.65
C LYS A 235 17.86 -2.46 13.36
N SER A 236 17.02 -1.54 12.87
CA SER A 236 15.69 -1.29 13.43
C SER A 236 14.76 -2.50 13.35
N TYR A 237 14.90 -3.34 12.32
CA TYR A 237 14.12 -4.56 12.17
C TYR A 237 14.64 -5.68 13.07
N GLN A 238 15.97 -5.78 13.25
CA GLN A 238 16.58 -6.69 14.21
C GLN A 238 16.16 -6.36 15.64
N GLU A 239 16.20 -5.08 16.03
CA GLU A 239 15.74 -4.61 17.34
C GLU A 239 14.26 -4.90 17.55
N PHE A 240 13.44 -4.74 16.51
CA PHE A 240 12.03 -5.11 16.56
C PHE A 240 11.83 -6.61 16.84
N ILE A 241 12.51 -7.49 16.10
CA ILE A 241 12.46 -8.95 16.34
C ILE A 241 12.96 -9.28 17.75
N GLN A 242 14.06 -8.66 18.17
CA GLN A 242 14.64 -8.91 19.49
C GLN A 242 13.74 -8.45 20.64
N LYS A 243 13.05 -7.32 20.46
CA LYS A 243 12.13 -6.75 21.45
C LYS A 243 10.82 -7.53 21.54
N THR A 244 10.38 -8.14 20.44
CA THR A 244 9.17 -8.96 20.37
C THR A 244 9.44 -10.44 20.66
N GLY A 245 10.69 -10.87 20.52
CA GLY A 245 11.12 -12.26 20.66
C GLY A 245 11.30 -12.73 22.10
N PRO A 246 10.94 -13.99 22.41
CA PRO A 246 11.07 -14.56 23.75
C PRO A 246 12.47 -15.12 24.06
N VAL A 247 13.47 -14.79 23.24
CA VAL A 247 14.83 -15.33 23.31
C VAL A 247 15.81 -14.17 23.30
N ALA A 248 16.78 -14.16 24.22
CA ALA A 248 17.74 -13.07 24.33
C ALA A 248 18.88 -13.15 23.30
N GLN A 249 19.47 -12.00 23.01
CA GLN A 249 20.60 -11.84 22.08
C GLN A 249 21.76 -12.82 22.31
N PRO A 250 22.25 -13.06 23.55
CA PRO A 250 23.39 -13.96 23.77
C PRO A 250 23.12 -15.38 23.29
N VAL A 251 21.88 -15.85 23.40
CA VAL A 251 21.47 -17.20 22.95
C VAL A 251 21.57 -17.32 21.44
N TYR A 252 21.16 -16.30 20.68
CA TYR A 252 21.29 -16.30 19.22
C TYR A 252 22.75 -16.25 18.77
N LYS A 253 23.61 -15.52 19.49
CA LYS A 253 25.05 -15.49 19.24
C LYS A 253 25.68 -16.86 19.45
N ALA A 254 25.40 -17.51 20.58
CA ALA A 254 25.89 -18.85 20.90
C ALA A 254 25.43 -19.90 19.86
N ILE A 255 24.15 -19.84 19.45
CA ILE A 255 23.60 -20.70 18.39
C ILE A 255 24.38 -20.53 17.08
N ARG A 256 24.64 -19.28 16.68
CA ARG A 256 25.35 -18.95 15.45
C ARG A 256 26.79 -19.46 15.48
N GLU A 257 27.49 -19.28 16.59
CA GLU A 257 28.87 -19.73 16.79
C GLU A 257 28.96 -21.25 16.74
N CYS A 258 28.05 -21.94 17.45
CA CYS A 258 27.92 -23.41 17.40
C CYS A 258 27.70 -23.91 15.96
N CYS A 259 26.75 -23.33 15.23
CA CYS A 259 26.45 -23.72 13.84
C CYS A 259 27.57 -23.38 12.83
N ARG A 260 28.53 -22.52 13.22
CA ARG A 260 29.71 -22.16 12.42
C ARG A 260 30.95 -22.93 12.84
N GLY A 261 30.90 -23.71 13.92
CA GLY A 261 32.04 -24.45 14.45
C GLY A 261 33.01 -23.60 15.27
N TYR A 262 32.60 -22.42 15.73
CA TYR A 262 33.40 -21.59 16.65
C TYR A 262 33.18 -22.04 18.10
N PRO A 263 34.20 -21.87 18.99
CA PRO A 263 34.04 -22.16 20.41
C PRO A 263 32.95 -21.27 21.01
N VAL A 264 32.01 -21.88 21.72
CA VAL A 264 30.91 -21.18 22.38
C VAL A 264 31.36 -20.79 23.78
N ASP A 265 31.15 -19.53 24.17
CA ASP A 265 31.39 -19.08 25.54
C ASP A 265 30.29 -19.60 26.48
N ILE A 266 30.58 -20.73 27.14
CA ILE A 266 29.66 -21.42 28.05
C ILE A 266 29.47 -20.64 29.35
N ALA A 267 30.47 -19.85 29.78
CA ALA A 267 30.45 -19.11 31.03
C ALA A 267 29.37 -18.02 31.00
N SER A 268 29.36 -17.19 29.93
CA SER A 268 28.34 -16.15 29.76
C SER A 268 26.93 -16.69 29.54
N LEU A 269 26.80 -17.87 28.91
CA LEU A 269 25.51 -18.53 28.73
C LEU A 269 24.96 -19.10 30.05
N SER A 270 25.83 -19.68 30.89
CA SER A 270 25.42 -20.21 32.20
C SER A 270 25.00 -19.11 33.17
N ASP A 271 25.73 -17.98 33.21
CA ASP A 271 25.40 -16.82 34.03
C ASP A 271 24.07 -16.18 33.58
N TYR A 272 23.83 -16.12 32.26
CA TYR A 272 22.55 -15.66 31.72
C TYR A 272 21.37 -16.59 32.09
N LEU A 273 21.56 -17.92 31.98
CA LEU A 273 20.53 -18.90 32.35
C LEU A 273 20.21 -18.86 33.85
N HIS A 274 21.23 -18.70 34.69
CA HIS A 274 21.06 -18.60 36.14
C HIS A 274 20.28 -17.34 36.55
N LYS A 275 20.42 -16.23 35.80
CA LYS A 275 19.68 -14.97 36.01
C LYS A 275 18.25 -14.99 35.43
N SER A 276 17.95 -15.90 34.50
CA SER A 276 16.71 -15.88 33.68
C SER A 276 15.63 -16.87 34.15
N CYS A 277 15.63 -17.25 35.43
CA CYS A 277 14.74 -18.25 36.00
C CYS A 277 13.25 -17.96 35.69
N LEU A 278 12.48 -19.04 35.53
CA LEU A 278 11.14 -19.20 34.93
C LEU A 278 10.13 -18.04 35.08
N ALA A 279 10.19 -17.29 36.19
CA ALA A 279 9.41 -16.09 36.46
C ALA A 279 9.62 -14.95 35.43
N HIS A 280 10.84 -14.78 34.87
CA HIS A 280 11.12 -13.72 33.90
C HIS A 280 10.44 -13.96 32.54
N ASN A 281 10.26 -15.22 32.12
CA ASN A 281 9.54 -15.54 30.89
C ASN A 281 8.03 -15.29 31.03
N ALA A 282 7.44 -15.53 32.20
CA ALA A 282 6.04 -15.23 32.48
C ALA A 282 5.79 -13.71 32.55
N ILE A 283 6.69 -12.96 33.19
CA ILE A 283 6.62 -11.49 33.30
C ILE A 283 6.89 -10.81 31.95
N ALA A 284 7.84 -11.30 31.14
CA ALA A 284 8.06 -10.80 29.79
C ALA A 284 6.83 -11.04 28.88
N THR A 285 6.14 -12.17 29.07
CA THR A 285 4.90 -12.49 28.32
C THR A 285 3.76 -11.56 28.73
N SER A 286 3.54 -11.34 30.03
CA SER A 286 2.47 -10.49 30.55
C SER A 286 2.72 -9.00 30.30
N ALA A 287 3.97 -8.54 30.36
CA ALA A 287 4.35 -7.16 30.05
C ALA A 287 4.23 -6.84 28.55
N THR A 288 4.46 -7.80 27.66
CA THR A 288 4.23 -7.66 26.21
C THR A 288 2.74 -7.61 25.90
N PHE A 289 1.94 -8.45 26.57
CA PHE A 289 0.48 -8.48 26.45
C PHE A 289 -0.17 -7.17 26.92
N ARG A 290 0.23 -6.64 28.08
CA ARG A 290 -0.33 -5.41 28.66
C ARG A 290 0.04 -4.13 27.88
N LYS A 291 1.20 -4.09 27.22
CA LYS A 291 1.65 -2.91 26.44
C LYS A 291 1.10 -2.82 25.01
N THR A 292 0.39 -3.85 24.55
CA THR A 292 0.00 -4.01 23.13
C THR A 292 -1.51 -4.11 22.92
N PHE A 293 -2.28 -4.26 24.00
CA PHE A 293 -3.72 -4.50 23.96
C PHE A 293 -4.57 -3.40 23.29
N PRO A 294 -4.29 -2.08 23.43
CA PRO A 294 -5.20 -1.08 22.87
C PRO A 294 -5.04 -0.79 21.37
N LEU A 295 -4.10 -1.42 20.65
CA LEU A 295 -3.88 -1.04 19.24
C LEU A 295 -3.48 -2.15 18.26
N TYR A 296 -3.14 -3.38 18.67
CA TYR A 296 -2.83 -4.43 17.68
C TYR A 296 -3.04 -5.88 18.16
N PHE A 297 -4.25 -6.38 17.90
CA PHE A 297 -4.54 -7.82 17.91
C PHE A 297 -3.88 -8.58 16.73
N SER A 298 -3.27 -7.86 15.78
CA SER A 298 -2.98 -8.44 14.45
C SER A 298 -1.61 -8.05 13.86
N LEU A 299 -0.94 -6.95 14.27
CA LEU A 299 0.48 -6.75 13.91
C LEU A 299 1.44 -7.48 14.86
N THR A 300 1.02 -7.78 16.09
CA THR A 300 1.92 -8.33 17.11
C THR A 300 1.60 -9.78 17.44
N PHE A 301 0.34 -10.21 17.30
CA PHE A 301 -0.06 -11.60 17.52
C PHE A 301 0.64 -12.56 16.55
N VAL A 302 0.67 -12.23 15.25
CA VAL A 302 1.35 -13.06 14.25
C VAL A 302 2.85 -13.18 14.55
N PRO A 303 3.64 -12.08 14.69
CA PRO A 303 5.05 -12.20 15.09
C PRO A 303 5.24 -12.94 16.42
N PHE A 304 4.38 -12.72 17.41
CA PHE A 304 4.47 -13.40 18.71
C PHE A 304 4.28 -14.92 18.57
N VAL A 305 3.24 -15.35 17.85
CA VAL A 305 2.97 -16.77 17.58
C VAL A 305 4.09 -17.37 16.74
N VAL A 306 4.55 -16.69 15.69
CA VAL A 306 5.70 -17.11 14.86
C VAL A 306 6.93 -17.36 15.73
N LEU A 307 7.30 -16.41 16.59
CA LEU A 307 8.51 -16.51 17.42
C LEU A 307 8.39 -17.59 18.50
N ARG A 308 7.18 -17.82 19.04
CA ARG A 308 6.91 -18.89 20.03
C ARG A 308 6.93 -20.28 19.39
N LEU A 309 6.24 -20.45 18.27
CA LEU A 309 6.22 -21.71 17.53
C LEU A 309 7.62 -22.08 17.03
N GLN A 310 8.38 -21.10 16.55
CA GLN A 310 9.76 -21.31 16.13
C GLN A 310 10.63 -21.86 17.27
N LYS A 311 10.53 -21.29 18.48
CA LYS A 311 11.24 -21.81 19.66
C LYS A 311 10.84 -23.27 19.93
N GLY A 312 9.54 -23.58 19.86
CA GLY A 312 9.03 -24.94 20.01
C GLY A 312 9.63 -25.93 19.01
N VAL A 313 9.66 -25.56 17.71
CA VAL A 313 10.24 -26.40 16.65
C VAL A 313 11.73 -26.64 16.85
N ILE A 314 12.49 -25.60 17.24
CA ILE A 314 13.93 -25.73 17.50
C ILE A 314 14.19 -26.64 18.72
N CYS A 315 13.42 -26.48 19.80
CA CYS A 315 13.53 -27.32 21.00
C CYS A 315 13.19 -28.79 20.70
N LEU A 316 12.14 -29.03 19.91
CA LEU A 316 11.74 -30.38 19.51
C LEU A 316 12.84 -31.05 18.66
N HIS A 317 13.41 -30.33 17.69
CA HIS A 317 14.50 -30.85 16.87
C HIS A 317 15.73 -31.20 17.71
N ARG A 318 16.15 -30.35 18.65
CA ARG A 318 17.31 -30.64 19.52
C ARG A 318 17.11 -31.86 20.42
N LYS A 319 15.87 -32.25 20.70
CA LYS A 319 15.56 -33.50 21.41
C LYS A 319 15.69 -34.73 20.52
N VAL A 320 15.57 -34.58 19.20
CA VAL A 320 15.57 -35.67 18.21
C VAL A 320 16.91 -35.79 17.46
N ALA A 321 17.61 -34.68 17.24
CA ALA A 321 18.84 -34.61 16.46
C ALA A 321 19.92 -33.86 17.25
N SER A 322 21.11 -34.47 17.35
CA SER A 322 22.25 -33.95 18.11
C SER A 322 23.08 -32.91 17.37
N LYS A 323 22.84 -32.68 16.07
CA LYS A 323 23.52 -31.67 15.24
C LYS A 323 22.55 -30.60 14.76
N ASP A 324 22.87 -29.34 15.04
CA ASP A 324 22.12 -28.19 14.55
C ASP A 324 22.54 -27.88 13.09
N HIS A 325 21.66 -28.18 12.13
CA HIS A 325 21.85 -27.82 10.73
C HIS A 325 21.32 -26.41 10.43
N LYS A 326 22.02 -25.66 9.57
CA LYS A 326 21.63 -24.30 9.15
C LYS A 326 20.22 -24.23 8.55
N LEU A 327 19.81 -25.28 7.84
CA LEU A 327 18.48 -25.40 7.20
C LEU A 327 17.34 -25.47 8.22
N LEU A 328 17.61 -25.94 9.45
CA LEU A 328 16.61 -26.05 10.50
C LEU A 328 15.95 -24.71 10.81
N TYR A 329 16.72 -23.63 10.89
CA TYR A 329 16.21 -22.30 11.19
C TYR A 329 15.32 -21.75 10.07
N TRP A 330 15.60 -22.14 8.84
CA TRP A 330 14.78 -21.82 7.68
C TRP A 330 13.45 -22.59 7.74
N ILE A 331 13.49 -23.90 7.98
CA ILE A 331 12.28 -24.75 8.13
C ILE A 331 11.44 -24.29 9.33
N ALA A 332 12.07 -24.03 10.48
CA ALA A 332 11.39 -23.59 11.68
C ALA A 332 10.70 -22.24 11.48
N GLY A 333 11.33 -21.31 10.76
CA GLY A 333 10.72 -20.04 10.38
C GLY A 333 9.56 -20.20 9.39
N GLY A 334 9.65 -21.16 8.47
CA GLY A 334 8.57 -21.48 7.52
C GLY A 334 7.35 -22.09 8.20
N ILE A 335 7.56 -23.08 9.07
CA ILE A 335 6.47 -23.75 9.82
C ILE A 335 5.77 -22.76 10.75
N SER A 336 6.53 -21.93 11.47
CA SER A 336 5.95 -20.96 12.39
C SER A 336 5.15 -19.86 11.68
N ALA A 337 5.54 -19.51 10.44
CA ALA A 337 4.86 -18.55 9.60
C ALA A 337 3.49 -19.02 9.05
N LEU A 338 3.18 -20.32 9.13
CA LEU A 338 1.84 -20.83 8.84
C LEU A 338 0.75 -20.26 9.77
N SER A 339 1.15 -19.68 10.92
CA SER A 339 0.25 -18.92 11.80
C SER A 339 -0.44 -17.73 11.11
N VAL A 340 0.05 -17.26 9.96
CA VAL A 340 -0.63 -16.26 9.12
C VAL A 340 -1.99 -16.73 8.61
N LEU A 341 -2.26 -18.05 8.61
CA LEU A 341 -3.57 -18.59 8.28
C LEU A 341 -4.65 -18.17 9.28
N LEU A 342 -4.29 -17.68 10.47
CA LEU A 342 -5.22 -17.09 11.44
C LEU A 342 -5.67 -15.68 11.03
N GLU A 343 -4.94 -15.02 10.13
CA GLU A 343 -5.30 -13.69 9.64
C GLU A 343 -6.38 -13.74 8.56
N LYS A 344 -7.12 -12.64 8.41
CA LYS A 344 -8.12 -12.48 7.33
C LYS A 344 -7.44 -12.59 5.96
N LYS A 345 -8.05 -13.33 5.02
CA LYS A 345 -7.51 -13.58 3.66
C LYS A 345 -7.06 -12.31 2.93
N ALA A 346 -7.82 -11.22 3.03
CA ALA A 346 -7.49 -9.94 2.39
C ALA A 346 -6.17 -9.33 2.90
N ARG A 347 -5.76 -9.65 4.13
CA ARG A 347 -4.57 -9.08 4.78
C ARG A 347 -3.31 -9.92 4.55
N ARG A 348 -3.43 -11.22 4.33
CA ARG A 348 -2.29 -12.14 4.18
C ARG A 348 -1.35 -11.74 3.05
N GLY A 349 -1.92 -11.36 1.90
CA GLY A 349 -1.14 -10.89 0.74
C GLY A 349 -0.35 -9.62 1.04
N GLU A 350 -0.95 -8.63 1.71
CA GLU A 350 -0.25 -7.40 2.09
C GLU A 350 0.83 -7.64 3.15
N LEU A 351 0.62 -8.57 4.09
CA LEU A 351 1.66 -9.00 5.03
C LEU A 351 2.82 -9.71 4.32
N ALA A 352 2.53 -10.59 3.36
CA ALA A 352 3.55 -11.24 2.53
C ALA A 352 4.37 -10.20 1.75
N LEU A 353 3.70 -9.26 1.09
CA LEU A 353 4.33 -8.17 0.34
C LEU A 353 5.08 -7.17 1.22
N TYR A 354 4.77 -7.10 2.51
CA TYR A 354 5.52 -6.31 3.47
C TYR A 354 6.83 -6.98 3.91
N VAL A 355 6.81 -8.31 4.13
CA VAL A 355 8.00 -9.07 4.57
C VAL A 355 8.91 -9.42 3.39
N LEU A 356 8.35 -9.63 2.19
CA LEU A 356 9.07 -10.07 1.01
C LEU A 356 10.25 -9.16 0.60
N PRO A 357 10.13 -7.82 0.59
CA PRO A 357 11.28 -6.95 0.32
C PRO A 357 12.44 -7.13 1.31
N ARG A 358 12.14 -7.41 2.59
CA ARG A 358 13.16 -7.67 3.62
C ARG A 358 13.81 -9.04 3.45
N ALA A 359 13.02 -10.05 3.10
CA ALA A 359 13.51 -11.36 2.74
C ALA A 359 14.45 -11.27 1.51
N GLY A 360 14.01 -10.55 0.47
CA GLY A 360 14.78 -10.33 -0.76
C GLY A 360 16.08 -9.57 -0.54
N ASP A 361 16.07 -8.51 0.28
CA ASP A 361 17.26 -7.75 0.64
C ASP A 361 18.30 -8.62 1.38
N SER A 362 17.86 -9.37 2.39
CA SER A 362 18.75 -10.29 3.10
C SER A 362 19.30 -11.39 2.19
N LEU A 363 18.46 -11.91 1.29
CA LEU A 363 18.85 -12.94 0.33
C LEU A 363 19.88 -12.40 -0.66
N TRP A 364 19.66 -11.20 -1.22
CA TRP A 364 20.62 -10.53 -2.11
C TRP A 364 22.00 -10.40 -1.46
N TYR A 365 22.06 -9.91 -0.21
CA TYR A 365 23.31 -9.81 0.53
C TYR A 365 24.01 -11.16 0.71
N ILE A 366 23.25 -12.23 0.99
CA ILE A 366 23.78 -13.59 1.14
C ILE A 366 24.33 -14.11 -0.20
N LEU A 367 23.64 -13.87 -1.31
CA LEU A 367 24.07 -14.32 -2.64
C LEU A 367 25.34 -13.61 -3.10
N VAL A 368 25.44 -12.31 -2.89
CA VAL A 368 26.66 -11.53 -3.18
C VAL A 368 27.83 -12.03 -2.34
N ASN A 369 27.64 -12.27 -1.04
CA ASN A 369 28.69 -12.84 -0.17
C ASN A 369 29.06 -14.28 -0.53
N ARG A 370 28.22 -15.00 -1.28
CA ARG A 370 28.52 -16.34 -1.80
C ARG A 370 29.18 -16.30 -3.18
N HIS A 371 29.48 -15.10 -3.71
CA HIS A 371 29.98 -14.87 -5.07
C HIS A 371 29.09 -15.42 -6.17
N LEU A 372 27.81 -15.70 -5.88
CA LEU A 372 26.85 -16.17 -6.88
C LEU A 372 26.31 -15.01 -7.73
N LEU A 373 26.30 -13.80 -7.17
CA LEU A 373 25.95 -12.57 -7.87
C LEU A 373 27.14 -11.61 -7.85
N PRO A 374 27.44 -10.92 -8.97
CA PRO A 374 28.46 -9.88 -9.00
C PRO A 374 28.05 -8.69 -8.13
N ASP A 375 29.01 -8.14 -7.38
CA ASP A 375 28.81 -6.92 -6.59
C ASP A 375 28.83 -5.69 -7.51
N ILE A 376 27.67 -5.36 -8.07
CA ILE A 376 27.51 -4.18 -8.94
C ILE A 376 27.19 -2.97 -8.05
N LYS A 377 28.09 -1.98 -8.04
CA LYS A 377 27.86 -0.70 -7.37
C LYS A 377 26.57 -0.06 -7.90
N ASN A 378 25.70 0.39 -6.99
CA ASN A 378 24.41 1.00 -7.29
C ASN A 378 23.40 0.10 -8.03
N ALA A 379 23.50 -1.24 -7.90
CA ALA A 379 22.53 -2.17 -8.45
C ALA A 379 21.07 -1.84 -8.03
N GLU A 380 20.89 -1.26 -6.83
CA GLU A 380 19.57 -0.82 -6.38
C GLU A 380 18.95 0.25 -7.30
N VAL A 381 19.75 1.14 -7.87
CA VAL A 381 19.26 2.21 -8.76
C VAL A 381 18.76 1.60 -10.06
N PHE A 382 19.51 0.66 -10.63
CA PHE A 382 19.09 -0.07 -11.83
C PHE A 382 17.79 -0.86 -11.58
N LEU A 383 17.72 -1.56 -10.45
CA LEU A 383 16.52 -2.30 -10.05
C LEU A 383 15.31 -1.38 -9.90
N PHE A 384 15.49 -0.20 -9.29
CA PHE A 384 14.44 0.79 -9.16
C PHE A 384 13.96 1.31 -10.52
N CYS A 385 14.89 1.66 -11.42
CA CYS A 385 14.57 2.15 -12.76
C CYS A 385 13.77 1.11 -13.56
N LEU A 386 14.22 -0.15 -13.57
CA LEU A 386 13.48 -1.22 -14.24
C LEU A 386 12.10 -1.42 -13.62
N SER A 387 12.02 -1.44 -12.28
CA SER A 387 10.77 -1.62 -11.56
C SER A 387 9.78 -0.49 -11.84
N MET A 388 10.25 0.75 -11.89
CA MET A 388 9.40 1.92 -12.13
C MET A 388 8.90 1.97 -13.57
N GLY A 389 9.71 1.60 -14.55
CA GLY A 389 9.27 1.44 -15.95
C GLY A 389 8.15 0.40 -16.08
N GLY A 390 8.32 -0.77 -15.45
CA GLY A 390 7.27 -1.80 -15.43
C GLY A 390 6.00 -1.35 -14.72
N ILE A 391 6.11 -0.63 -13.61
CA ILE A 391 4.97 -0.06 -12.89
C ILE A 391 4.25 0.98 -13.77
N MET A 392 4.96 1.85 -14.49
CA MET A 392 4.33 2.79 -15.42
C MET A 392 3.56 2.08 -16.54
N TYR A 393 4.10 0.98 -17.07
CA TYR A 393 3.39 0.15 -18.04
C TYR A 393 2.06 -0.39 -17.51
N TYR A 394 2.08 -1.03 -16.32
CA TYR A 394 0.86 -1.56 -15.72
C TYR A 394 -0.12 -0.46 -15.29
N LEU A 395 0.36 0.72 -14.91
CA LEU A 395 -0.50 1.85 -14.53
C LEU A 395 -1.35 2.32 -15.72
N GLU A 396 -0.77 2.32 -16.91
CA GLU A 396 -1.41 2.80 -18.12
C GLU A 396 -2.27 1.74 -18.80
N HIS A 397 -1.80 0.50 -18.87
CA HIS A 397 -2.50 -0.57 -19.60
C HIS A 397 -3.45 -1.37 -18.72
N GLU A 398 -3.12 -1.61 -17.45
CA GLU A 398 -3.86 -2.52 -16.56
C GLU A 398 -3.90 -2.00 -15.11
N PRO A 399 -4.49 -0.81 -14.86
CA PRO A 399 -4.47 -0.16 -13.54
C PRO A 399 -5.21 -0.95 -12.45
N ASP A 400 -6.03 -1.93 -12.81
CA ASP A 400 -6.79 -2.76 -11.86
C ASP A 400 -5.94 -3.88 -11.25
N THR A 401 -4.79 -4.21 -11.87
CA THR A 401 -3.83 -5.18 -11.31
C THR A 401 -3.02 -4.62 -10.15
N MET A 402 -3.02 -3.29 -9.99
CA MET A 402 -2.20 -2.56 -9.03
C MET A 402 -2.87 -2.41 -7.66
N ALA A 403 -2.05 -2.36 -6.60
CA ALA A 403 -2.53 -2.05 -5.26
C ALA A 403 -3.15 -0.63 -5.19
N PRO A 404 -4.33 -0.44 -4.57
CA PRO A 404 -5.04 0.84 -4.54
C PRO A 404 -4.21 2.00 -3.98
N PHE A 405 -3.42 1.75 -2.94
CA PHE A 405 -2.54 2.74 -2.33
C PHE A 405 -1.47 3.24 -3.28
N LEU A 406 -0.76 2.32 -3.95
CA LEU A 406 0.31 2.66 -4.91
C LEU A 406 -0.27 3.41 -6.12
N ARG A 407 -1.40 2.91 -6.65
CA ARG A 407 -2.13 3.56 -7.74
C ARG A 407 -2.55 4.99 -7.38
N GLY A 408 -3.09 5.19 -6.18
CA GLY A 408 -3.49 6.50 -5.68
C GLY A 408 -2.31 7.46 -5.52
N LEU A 409 -1.21 6.98 -4.94
CA LEU A 409 0.01 7.77 -4.76
C LEU A 409 0.60 8.21 -6.11
N ILE A 410 0.81 7.26 -7.03
CA ILE A 410 1.39 7.53 -8.34
C ILE A 410 0.50 8.49 -9.14
N ARG A 411 -0.83 8.28 -9.17
CA ARG A 411 -1.76 9.19 -9.85
C ARG A 411 -1.75 10.59 -9.24
N ARG A 412 -1.65 10.72 -7.91
CA ARG A 412 -1.59 12.04 -7.26
C ARG A 412 -0.35 12.84 -7.63
N PHE A 413 0.78 12.18 -7.87
CA PHE A 413 2.04 12.85 -8.24
C PHE A 413 2.26 12.98 -9.76
N LEU A 414 1.66 12.11 -10.58
CA LEU A 414 1.83 12.17 -12.05
C LEU A 414 0.65 12.84 -12.77
N ALA A 415 -0.58 12.72 -12.27
CA ALA A 415 -1.78 13.16 -12.98
C ALA A 415 -2.33 14.50 -12.46
N SER A 416 -1.61 15.21 -11.60
CA SER A 416 -2.12 16.42 -10.92
C SER A 416 -2.25 17.66 -11.82
N ARG A 417 -1.94 17.56 -13.12
CA ARG A 417 -2.32 18.54 -14.15
C ARG A 417 -3.31 18.03 -15.20
N ILE A 418 -3.72 16.74 -15.16
CA ILE A 418 -4.68 16.18 -16.14
C ILE A 418 -6.14 16.25 -15.63
N SER A 419 -6.37 16.65 -14.38
CA SER A 419 -7.73 16.84 -13.84
C SER A 419 -8.02 18.30 -13.48
N ASN A 420 -8.04 19.17 -14.47
CA ASN A 420 -9.31 19.78 -14.83
C ASN A 420 -9.62 19.26 -16.24
N PRO A 421 -10.55 18.29 -16.32
CA PRO A 421 -11.96 18.65 -16.19
C PRO A 421 -12.65 17.85 -15.08
N VAL A 422 -13.78 18.35 -14.62
CA VAL A 422 -14.77 17.63 -13.79
C VAL A 422 -14.85 16.15 -14.21
N SER A 423 -14.39 15.21 -13.38
CA SER A 423 -14.90 13.82 -13.23
C SER A 423 -13.84 12.83 -12.71
N ALA A 424 -13.85 12.62 -11.39
CA ALA A 424 -13.45 11.33 -10.81
C ALA A 424 -14.31 10.93 -9.60
N SER A 425 -15.13 11.85 -9.08
CA SER A 425 -16.07 11.59 -7.98
C SER A 425 -17.51 11.29 -8.43
N ASN A 426 -17.87 11.53 -9.70
CA ASN A 426 -19.27 11.39 -10.16
C ASN A 426 -19.56 10.12 -10.98
N ARG A 427 -18.55 9.30 -11.29
CA ARG A 427 -18.73 8.15 -12.20
C ARG A 427 -19.42 6.95 -11.53
N SER A 428 -19.30 6.84 -10.20
CA SER A 428 -19.99 5.82 -9.40
C SER A 428 -21.41 6.23 -8.98
N SER A 429 -21.67 7.53 -8.80
CA SER A 429 -22.98 8.05 -8.40
C SER A 429 -23.96 8.17 -9.58
N SER A 430 -23.49 8.49 -10.79
CA SER A 430 -24.37 8.60 -11.97
C SER A 430 -24.96 7.25 -12.44
N TYR A 431 -24.26 6.13 -12.25
CA TYR A 431 -24.81 4.81 -12.60
C TYR A 431 -25.93 4.37 -11.64
N THR A 432 -25.76 4.62 -10.35
CA THR A 432 -26.78 4.32 -9.33
C THR A 432 -28.03 5.18 -9.51
N TYR A 433 -27.87 6.44 -9.92
CA TYR A 433 -28.99 7.35 -10.18
C TYR A 433 -29.76 6.99 -11.47
N LEU A 434 -29.05 6.66 -12.55
CA LEU A 434 -29.67 6.16 -13.79
C LEU A 434 -30.40 4.84 -13.57
N GLN A 435 -29.85 3.93 -12.75
CA GLN A 435 -30.51 2.67 -12.41
C GLN A 435 -31.75 2.88 -11.55
N SER A 436 -31.77 3.90 -10.67
CA SER A 436 -32.97 4.29 -9.93
C SER A 436 -34.02 4.99 -10.80
N LEU A 437 -33.61 5.77 -11.82
CA LEU A 437 -34.52 6.39 -12.78
C LEU A 437 -35.13 5.36 -13.75
N ASP A 438 -34.37 4.38 -14.19
CA ASP A 438 -34.87 3.28 -15.03
C ASP A 438 -35.84 2.36 -14.24
N ALA A 439 -35.63 2.24 -12.92
CA ALA A 439 -36.57 1.59 -12.01
C ALA A 439 -37.86 2.41 -11.78
N MET A 440 -37.80 3.75 -11.84
CA MET A 440 -38.96 4.64 -11.74
C MET A 440 -39.74 4.78 -13.05
N LYS A 441 -39.11 4.52 -14.20
CA LYS A 441 -39.72 4.68 -15.54
C LYS A 441 -40.53 3.47 -16.00
N LYS A 442 -40.49 2.32 -15.30
CA LYS A 442 -41.42 1.21 -15.58
C LYS A 442 -42.81 1.54 -15.00
N PRO A 443 -43.85 1.74 -15.83
CA PRO A 443 -45.21 1.82 -15.31
C PRO A 443 -45.59 0.46 -14.73
N LYS A 444 -46.04 0.46 -13.47
CA LYS A 444 -46.81 -0.66 -12.91
C LYS A 444 -48.10 -0.78 -13.72
N LEU A 445 -48.14 -1.72 -14.65
CA LEU A 445 -49.38 -2.18 -15.25
C LEU A 445 -50.09 -2.98 -14.17
N LEU A 446 -51.15 -2.38 -13.64
CA LEU A 446 -51.97 -2.88 -12.56
C LEU A 446 -52.95 -3.90 -13.17
N ASP A 447 -52.65 -5.19 -13.05
CA ASP A 447 -53.62 -6.23 -13.29
C ASP A 447 -54.40 -6.46 -11.98
N SER A 448 -55.55 -5.82 -11.90
CA SER A 448 -56.51 -6.00 -10.82
C SER A 448 -57.26 -7.32 -11.02
N ARG A 449 -56.90 -8.36 -10.26
CA ARG A 449 -57.85 -9.43 -9.95
C ARG A 449 -57.76 -9.82 -8.48
N THR A 450 -58.75 -9.30 -7.77
CA THR A 450 -59.31 -9.67 -6.48
C THR A 450 -58.88 -11.04 -5.95
N GLU A 451 -58.21 -11.06 -4.80
CA GLU A 451 -58.26 -12.20 -3.89
C GLU A 451 -59.08 -11.82 -2.66
N SER A 452 -60.07 -12.65 -2.34
CA SER A 452 -60.39 -13.06 -0.97
C SER A 452 -61.31 -14.28 -1.02
N PRO A 453 -61.43 -15.09 0.04
CA PRO A 453 -60.37 -15.61 0.90
C PRO A 453 -60.51 -17.15 1.06
N SER A 454 -59.44 -17.91 1.28
CA SER A 454 -59.59 -19.20 1.96
C SER A 454 -58.30 -19.68 2.62
N GLN A 455 -58.34 -19.59 3.94
CA GLN A 455 -57.50 -20.25 4.89
C GLN A 455 -57.74 -21.76 4.82
N LYS A 456 -56.71 -22.57 4.54
CA LYS A 456 -56.55 -23.93 5.12
C LYS A 456 -55.21 -24.55 4.74
N TYR A 457 -54.43 -24.89 5.76
CA TYR A 457 -53.30 -25.80 5.67
C TYR A 457 -53.79 -27.23 5.43
N ASN A 458 -53.02 -27.98 4.65
CA ASN A 458 -53.20 -29.40 4.40
C ASN A 458 -53.25 -30.22 5.71
N LEU A 459 -54.19 -31.16 5.76
CA LEU A 459 -54.05 -32.43 6.45
C LEU A 459 -54.60 -33.53 5.52
N GLU A 460 -53.69 -34.43 5.16
CA GLU A 460 -53.88 -35.86 4.96
C GLU A 460 -54.86 -36.43 3.90
N SER A 461 -54.23 -37.22 3.00
CA SER A 461 -54.60 -38.59 2.59
C SER A 461 -56.01 -38.92 2.08
N ILE A 462 -56.08 -39.15 0.75
CA ILE A 462 -56.48 -40.39 0.03
C ILE A 462 -57.83 -41.05 0.44
N PRO A 463 -58.80 -41.21 -0.49
CA PRO A 463 -58.76 -42.39 -1.37
C PRO A 463 -59.13 -42.18 -2.83
N GLY A 464 -58.34 -42.82 -3.70
CA GLY A 464 -58.78 -43.40 -4.97
C GLY A 464 -58.98 -42.44 -6.14
N LEU A 465 -57.91 -42.21 -6.91
CA LEU A 465 -57.74 -42.73 -8.27
C LEU A 465 -56.33 -42.41 -8.77
#